data_AF-A0A383CWV7-F1
#
_entry.id   AF-A0A383CWV7-F1
#
_cell.length_a   1.000
_cell.length_b   1.000
_cell.length_c   1.000
_cell.angle_alpha   90.00
_cell.angle_beta   90.00
_cell.angle_gamma   90.00
#
_symmetry.space_group_name_H-M   'P 1'
#
loop_
_entity.id
_entity.type
_entity.pdbx_description
1 polymer ?
#
loop_
_entity_poly.entity_id
_entity_poly.type
_entity_poly.pdbx_seq_one_letter_code
_entity_poly.pdbx_strand_id
1 'polypeptide(L)'
;KVTHYQDGSEIQTGYSNSEWSNPFLTFYSTGVYAVYNDDTSNIAKYGNLYNWYAVDDSRGICPEGWHIPSDDEWKEMELYLGICDGSLGNKDSYVSSDGCVNNIGWIGTNEGGMIKEDNTEHWNTETCTEPVCPDGSIGCNCSGFTALPGGFRYYLDGFYNGMGYGGYFWSSTESSSHYAWYRQLGTYNSEITRNNFHKTYGFSIRCVRD
;
A
#
# COMPACT_ATOMS: atom_id res chain seq x y z
N LYS A 1 5.52 -7.66 9.85
CA LYS A 1 5.33 -8.91 9.08
C LYS A 1 4.62 -9.90 9.98
N VAL A 2 3.51 -10.45 9.54
CA VAL A 2 2.67 -11.34 10.34
C VAL A 2 2.35 -12.58 9.50
N THR A 3 2.30 -13.72 10.17
CA THR A 3 1.97 -15.02 9.55
C THR A 3 0.81 -15.69 10.27
N HIS A 4 0.27 -15.02 11.27
CA HIS A 4 -0.83 -15.46 12.12
C HIS A 4 -1.77 -14.27 12.34
N TYR A 5 -3.05 -14.57 12.55
CA TYR A 5 -4.03 -13.61 13.05
C TYR A 5 -3.89 -13.42 14.57
N GLN A 6 -4.62 -12.46 15.16
CA GLN A 6 -4.53 -12.14 16.59
C GLN A 6 -4.89 -13.33 17.49
N ASP A 7 -5.79 -14.20 17.04
CA ASP A 7 -6.19 -15.41 17.75
C ASP A 7 -5.13 -16.53 17.71
N GLY A 8 -4.00 -16.31 17.02
CA GLY A 8 -2.93 -17.26 16.85
C GLY A 8 -3.18 -18.29 15.75
N SER A 9 -4.25 -18.18 14.97
CA SER A 9 -4.46 -19.02 13.79
C SER A 9 -3.55 -18.60 12.64
N GLU A 10 -3.05 -19.58 11.89
CA GLU A 10 -2.14 -19.34 10.76
C GLU A 10 -2.87 -18.66 9.59
N ILE A 11 -2.18 -17.74 8.92
CA ILE A 11 -2.56 -17.23 7.61
C ILE A 11 -1.97 -18.20 6.57
N GLN A 12 -2.78 -18.66 5.62
CA GLN A 12 -2.36 -19.66 4.64
C GLN A 12 -1.26 -19.11 3.70
N THR A 13 -0.32 -19.96 3.28
CA THR A 13 0.81 -19.58 2.41
C THR A 13 1.31 -20.76 1.57
N GLY A 14 2.32 -20.55 0.72
CA GLY A 14 2.94 -21.60 -0.10
C GLY A 14 2.19 -21.92 -1.41
N TYR A 15 1.29 -21.04 -1.84
CA TYR A 15 0.49 -21.21 -3.05
C TYR A 15 1.36 -21.01 -4.28
N SER A 16 1.31 -21.96 -5.21
CA SER A 16 1.83 -21.79 -6.57
C SER A 16 1.09 -20.67 -7.33
N ASN A 17 1.65 -20.26 -8.46
CA ASN A 17 1.05 -19.23 -9.32
C ASN A 17 -0.40 -19.57 -9.72
N SER A 18 -0.67 -20.82 -10.10
CA SER A 18 -2.01 -21.29 -10.47
C SER A 18 -2.98 -21.39 -9.28
N GLU A 19 -2.48 -21.66 -8.08
CA GLU A 19 -3.32 -21.71 -6.87
C GLU A 19 -3.66 -20.30 -6.39
N TRP A 20 -2.72 -19.36 -6.50
CA TRP A 20 -2.95 -17.95 -6.15
C TRP A 20 -3.97 -17.27 -7.07
N SER A 21 -3.93 -17.56 -8.38
CA SER A 21 -4.92 -17.02 -9.32
C SER A 21 -6.24 -17.78 -9.35
N ASN A 22 -6.40 -18.80 -8.51
CA ASN A 22 -7.59 -19.63 -8.50
C ASN A 22 -8.80 -18.84 -7.95
N PRO A 23 -9.96 -18.86 -8.64
CA PRO A 23 -11.18 -18.18 -8.16
C PRO A 23 -11.70 -18.73 -6.82
N PHE A 24 -11.23 -19.90 -6.37
CA PHE A 24 -11.52 -20.45 -5.05
C PHE A 24 -11.19 -19.45 -3.92
N LEU A 25 -10.07 -18.72 -4.01
CA LEU A 25 -9.69 -17.74 -2.99
C LEU A 25 -10.73 -16.62 -2.86
N THR A 26 -11.31 -16.19 -3.99
CA THR A 26 -12.43 -15.23 -4.00
C THR A 26 -13.71 -15.86 -3.48
N PHE A 27 -14.09 -17.05 -3.98
CA PHE A 27 -15.36 -17.69 -3.64
C PHE A 27 -15.47 -17.98 -2.13
N TYR A 28 -14.38 -18.40 -1.49
CA TYR A 28 -14.34 -18.70 -0.07
C TYR A 28 -13.75 -17.57 0.78
N SER A 29 -13.44 -16.42 0.18
CA SER A 29 -12.81 -15.27 0.87
C SER A 29 -11.61 -15.70 1.72
N THR A 30 -10.75 -16.54 1.15
CA THR A 30 -9.64 -17.16 1.88
C THR A 30 -8.45 -16.20 1.96
N GLY A 31 -8.12 -15.77 3.18
CA GLY A 31 -6.92 -14.97 3.46
C GLY A 31 -5.64 -15.77 3.27
N VAL A 32 -4.75 -15.28 2.40
CA VAL A 32 -3.44 -15.88 2.14
C VAL A 32 -2.33 -14.82 2.12
N TYR A 33 -1.09 -15.25 2.37
CA TYR A 33 0.10 -14.45 2.15
C TYR A 33 1.17 -15.19 1.35
N ALA A 34 2.09 -14.44 0.77
CA ALA A 34 3.25 -14.95 0.07
C ALA A 34 4.49 -14.11 0.38
N VAL A 35 5.66 -14.71 0.19
CA VAL A 35 6.94 -14.00 0.18
C VAL A 35 7.29 -13.73 -1.28
N TYR A 36 7.80 -12.54 -1.59
CA TYR A 36 8.14 -12.19 -2.96
C TYR A 36 9.10 -13.23 -3.58
N ASN A 37 8.75 -13.76 -4.76
CA ASN A 37 9.47 -14.85 -5.47
C ASN A 37 9.66 -16.14 -4.65
N ASP A 38 8.85 -16.36 -3.61
CA ASP A 38 9.00 -17.47 -2.66
C ASP A 38 10.40 -17.52 -1.99
N ASP A 39 11.12 -16.40 -2.01
CA ASP A 39 12.47 -16.28 -1.45
C ASP A 39 12.43 -15.60 -0.08
N THR A 40 12.64 -16.40 0.96
CA THR A 40 12.63 -15.97 2.37
C THR A 40 13.63 -14.86 2.69
N SER A 41 14.66 -14.64 1.86
CA SER A 41 15.59 -13.52 2.01
C SER A 41 14.88 -12.15 1.92
N ASN A 42 13.75 -12.07 1.21
CA ASN A 42 12.96 -10.85 1.03
C ASN A 42 12.15 -10.47 2.28
N ILE A 43 11.91 -11.40 3.21
CA ILE A 43 11.03 -11.20 4.37
C ILE A 43 11.58 -10.11 5.31
N ALA A 44 12.89 -10.08 5.53
CA ALA A 44 13.51 -9.11 6.42
C ALA A 44 13.37 -7.67 5.89
N LYS A 45 13.37 -7.53 4.56
CA LYS A 45 13.42 -6.25 3.87
C LYS A 45 12.04 -5.74 3.49
N TYR A 46 11.28 -6.53 2.74
CA TYR A 46 9.99 -6.11 2.17
C TYR A 46 8.78 -6.68 2.90
N GLY A 47 8.98 -7.65 3.78
CA GLY A 47 7.90 -8.34 4.47
C GLY A 47 7.19 -9.35 3.57
N ASN A 48 5.88 -9.48 3.75
CA ASN A 48 5.03 -10.42 3.01
C ASN A 48 4.01 -9.64 2.18
N LEU A 49 3.51 -10.30 1.14
CA LEU A 49 2.41 -9.84 0.31
C LEU A 49 1.14 -10.60 0.70
N TYR A 50 0.07 -9.89 1.03
CA TYR A 50 -1.19 -10.45 1.49
C TYR A 50 -2.27 -10.18 0.46
N ASN A 51 -3.18 -11.13 0.28
CA ASN A 51 -4.43 -10.80 -0.37
C ASN A 51 -5.33 -9.99 0.60
N TRP A 52 -6.33 -9.31 0.05
CA TRP A 52 -7.19 -8.45 0.85
C TRP A 52 -8.11 -9.26 1.79
N TYR A 53 -8.39 -10.53 1.49
CA TYR A 53 -9.14 -11.39 2.42
C TYR A 53 -8.38 -11.67 3.73
N ALA A 54 -7.05 -11.62 3.73
CA ALA A 54 -6.27 -11.65 4.97
C ALA A 54 -6.34 -10.31 5.73
N VAL A 55 -6.59 -9.20 5.03
CA VAL A 55 -6.74 -7.86 5.62
C VAL A 55 -8.09 -7.72 6.32
N ASP A 56 -9.16 -8.19 5.69
CA ASP A 56 -10.55 -8.09 6.17
C ASP A 56 -11.00 -9.30 7.01
N ASP A 57 -10.05 -10.11 7.49
CA ASP A 57 -10.40 -11.26 8.32
C ASP A 57 -10.81 -10.82 9.73
N SER A 58 -11.96 -11.32 10.20
CA SER A 58 -12.49 -11.04 11.55
C SER A 58 -11.54 -11.38 12.70
N ARG A 59 -10.55 -12.26 12.47
CA ARG A 59 -9.54 -12.63 13.46
C ARG A 59 -8.45 -11.57 13.63
N GLY A 60 -8.41 -10.56 12.75
CA GLY A 60 -7.49 -9.43 12.82
C GLY A 60 -6.06 -9.78 12.45
N ILE A 61 -5.50 -9.07 11.47
CA ILE A 61 -4.10 -9.29 11.03
C ILE A 61 -3.07 -8.47 11.81
N CYS A 62 -3.49 -7.33 12.36
CA CYS A 62 -2.63 -6.46 13.17
C CYS A 62 -2.60 -6.91 14.64
N PRO A 63 -1.56 -6.59 15.42
CA PRO A 63 -1.57 -6.81 16.86
C PRO A 63 -2.71 -6.05 17.57
N GLU A 64 -3.02 -6.42 18.81
CA GLU A 64 -3.99 -5.67 19.64
C GLU A 64 -3.58 -4.20 19.81
N GLY A 65 -4.54 -3.28 19.65
CA GLY A 65 -4.31 -1.83 19.66
C GLY A 65 -3.72 -1.26 18.36
N TRP A 66 -3.76 -2.05 17.28
CA TRP A 66 -3.33 -1.64 15.94
C TRP A 66 -4.34 -2.13 14.90
N HIS A 67 -4.49 -1.38 13.81
CA HIS A 67 -5.35 -1.72 12.68
C HIS A 67 -4.67 -1.41 11.34
N ILE A 68 -5.24 -1.91 10.23
CA ILE A 68 -4.83 -1.53 8.88
C ILE A 68 -5.54 -0.24 8.49
N PRO A 69 -4.83 0.82 8.04
CA PRO A 69 -5.45 2.09 7.69
C PRO A 69 -6.59 1.92 6.69
N SER A 70 -7.73 2.49 7.04
CA SER A 70 -8.86 2.68 6.14
C SER A 70 -8.50 3.66 5.02
N ASP A 71 -9.34 3.69 3.98
CA ASP A 71 -9.17 4.61 2.85
C ASP A 71 -9.24 6.06 3.32
N ASP A 72 -10.02 6.34 4.36
CA ASP A 72 -10.15 7.67 4.94
C ASP A 72 -8.95 8.05 5.81
N GLU A 73 -8.38 7.14 6.59
CA GLU A 73 -7.14 7.39 7.35
C GLU A 73 -5.94 7.62 6.44
N TRP A 74 -5.88 6.92 5.31
CA TRP A 74 -4.92 7.24 4.26
C TRP A 74 -5.12 8.67 3.72
N LYS A 75 -6.36 9.08 3.44
CA LYS A 75 -6.66 10.44 2.99
C LYS A 75 -6.27 11.47 4.05
N GLU A 76 -6.48 11.21 5.33
CA GLU A 76 -6.06 12.11 6.41
C GLU A 76 -4.55 12.35 6.40
N MET A 77 -3.75 11.28 6.24
CA MET A 77 -2.30 11.40 6.07
C MET A 77 -1.94 12.17 4.78
N GLU A 78 -2.59 11.85 3.66
CA GLU A 78 -2.38 12.51 2.37
C GLU A 78 -2.69 14.03 2.44
N LEU A 79 -3.78 14.42 3.13
CA LEU A 79 -4.15 15.80 3.41
C LEU A 79 -3.12 16.51 4.30
N TYR A 80 -2.62 15.82 5.33
CA TYR A 80 -1.58 16.36 6.20
C TYR A 80 -0.29 16.67 5.41
N LEU A 81 0.05 15.84 4.43
CA LEU A 81 1.22 16.05 3.57
C LEU A 81 1.03 17.15 2.51
N GLY A 82 -0.20 17.64 2.31
CA GLY A 82 -0.47 18.78 1.43
C GLY A 82 -1.30 18.46 0.17
N ILE A 83 -1.73 17.20 -0.02
CA ILE A 83 -2.66 16.89 -1.11
C ILE A 83 -3.99 17.61 -0.85
N CYS A 84 -4.62 18.19 -1.88
CA CYS A 84 -5.92 18.85 -1.75
C CYS A 84 -7.08 17.87 -1.46
N ASP A 85 -8.15 18.36 -0.85
CA ASP A 85 -9.41 17.61 -0.67
C ASP A 85 -10.46 17.85 -1.79
N GLY A 86 -10.20 18.84 -2.66
CA GLY A 86 -11.13 19.31 -3.68
C GLY A 86 -12.25 20.21 -3.14
N SER A 87 -12.31 20.48 -1.83
CA SER A 87 -13.31 21.37 -1.22
C SER A 87 -12.95 22.85 -1.43
N LEU A 88 -11.66 23.15 -1.47
CA LEU A 88 -11.12 24.43 -1.88
C LEU A 88 -10.99 24.44 -3.40
N GLY A 89 -12.11 24.60 -4.10
CA GLY A 89 -12.10 24.88 -5.53
C GLY A 89 -11.27 26.13 -5.83
N ASN A 90 -10.00 25.92 -6.17
CA ASN A 90 -8.97 26.87 -6.58
C ASN A 90 -8.77 28.09 -5.66
N LYS A 91 -7.59 28.18 -5.04
CA LYS A 91 -7.15 29.45 -4.47
C LYS A 91 -5.68 29.76 -4.74
N ASP A 92 -5.17 29.40 -5.94
CA ASP A 92 -3.90 29.89 -6.55
C ASP A 92 -2.85 28.83 -6.94
N SER A 93 -3.20 27.63 -7.43
CA SER A 93 -2.21 26.64 -7.91
C SER A 93 -2.54 26.03 -9.28
N TYR A 94 -1.51 25.95 -10.12
CA TYR A 94 -1.50 25.69 -11.57
C TYR A 94 -1.59 24.18 -11.94
N VAL A 95 -2.45 23.42 -11.27
CA VAL A 95 -2.79 22.04 -11.68
C VAL A 95 -4.28 21.85 -11.47
N SER A 96 -4.93 21.23 -12.47
CA SER A 96 -6.36 20.99 -12.54
C SER A 96 -6.87 20.26 -11.29
N SER A 97 -8.20 20.16 -11.16
CA SER A 97 -8.91 19.28 -10.23
C SER A 97 -8.44 17.80 -10.21
N ASP A 98 -7.47 17.43 -11.04
CA ASP A 98 -6.83 16.13 -11.14
C ASP A 98 -5.65 16.07 -10.16
N GLY A 99 -5.89 15.60 -8.94
CA GLY A 99 -4.81 15.37 -7.98
C GLY A 99 -5.20 15.43 -6.51
N CYS A 100 -6.49 15.63 -6.19
CA CYS A 100 -6.97 15.65 -4.81
C CYS A 100 -7.24 14.23 -4.28
N VAL A 101 -7.27 14.08 -2.95
CA VAL A 101 -7.34 12.77 -2.25
C VAL A 101 -8.56 11.91 -2.59
N ASN A 102 -9.62 12.52 -3.13
CA ASN A 102 -10.83 11.80 -3.55
C ASN A 102 -10.75 11.22 -4.97
N ASN A 103 -9.76 11.63 -5.77
CA ASN A 103 -9.60 11.15 -7.13
C ASN A 103 -9.07 9.71 -7.17
N ILE A 104 -9.29 9.07 -8.32
CA ILE A 104 -8.69 7.78 -8.67
C ILE A 104 -7.56 8.06 -9.66
N GLY A 105 -6.40 7.45 -9.44
CA GLY A 105 -5.19 7.63 -10.25
C GLY A 105 -4.05 8.23 -9.44
N TRP A 106 -3.12 8.87 -10.14
CA TRP A 106 -2.02 9.61 -9.52
C TRP A 106 -2.55 10.91 -8.91
N ILE A 107 -2.30 11.10 -7.62
CA ILE A 107 -2.74 12.26 -6.82
C ILE A 107 -1.54 12.90 -6.12
N GLY A 108 -1.69 14.19 -5.80
CA GLY A 108 -0.61 15.01 -5.30
C GLY A 108 0.38 15.44 -6.38
N THR A 109 1.49 16.00 -5.95
CA THR A 109 2.59 16.48 -6.78
C THR A 109 3.92 15.87 -6.35
N ASN A 110 4.19 15.81 -5.04
CA ASN A 110 5.43 15.29 -4.47
C ASN A 110 5.24 14.48 -3.17
N GLU A 111 4.01 14.37 -2.67
CA GLU A 111 3.67 13.74 -1.40
C GLU A 111 3.89 12.22 -1.42
N GLY A 112 3.87 11.60 -2.61
CA GLY A 112 4.31 10.22 -2.78
C GLY A 112 5.78 10.03 -2.38
N GLY A 113 6.65 11.00 -2.63
CA GLY A 113 8.01 11.02 -2.11
C GLY A 113 8.07 11.07 -0.58
N MET A 114 7.21 11.91 0.02
CA MET A 114 7.14 12.11 1.48
C MET A 114 6.72 10.87 2.28
N ILE A 115 6.25 9.82 1.62
CA ILE A 115 5.80 8.57 2.26
C ILE A 115 6.88 7.46 2.16
N LYS A 116 7.81 7.58 1.21
CA LYS A 116 8.89 6.60 0.96
C LYS A 116 9.90 6.61 2.10
N GLU A 117 10.64 5.52 2.25
CA GLU A 117 11.85 5.45 3.08
C GLU A 117 12.85 6.56 2.72
N ASP A 118 13.47 7.16 3.75
CA ASP A 118 14.27 8.38 3.64
C ASP A 118 15.61 8.18 2.89
N ASN A 119 16.36 7.13 3.20
CA ASN A 119 17.72 6.92 2.66
C ASN A 119 17.77 6.38 1.22
N THR A 120 16.63 6.26 0.53
CA THR A 120 16.44 5.76 -0.84
C THR A 120 17.13 4.45 -1.24
N GLU A 121 17.76 3.73 -0.31
CA GLU A 121 18.52 2.50 -0.55
C GLU A 121 17.75 1.51 -1.42
N HIS A 122 16.42 1.50 -1.26
CA HIS A 122 15.53 0.55 -1.91
C HIS A 122 14.81 1.09 -3.14
N TRP A 123 14.65 2.41 -3.26
CA TRP A 123 13.83 3.03 -4.29
C TRP A 123 14.56 3.27 -5.61
N ASN A 124 15.81 2.84 -5.75
CA ASN A 124 16.60 2.93 -6.99
C ASN A 124 16.68 4.34 -7.63
N THR A 125 16.40 5.42 -6.87
CA THR A 125 16.44 6.81 -7.37
C THR A 125 16.86 7.82 -6.30
N GLU A 126 17.37 8.95 -6.77
CA GLU A 126 17.74 10.15 -5.99
C GLU A 126 16.55 11.06 -5.66
N THR A 127 15.30 10.61 -5.86
CA THR A 127 14.09 11.48 -5.82
C THR A 127 13.73 12.07 -4.44
N CYS A 128 14.51 11.78 -3.41
CA CYS A 128 14.21 12.20 -2.03
C CYS A 128 14.83 13.54 -1.59
N THR A 129 15.42 14.32 -2.49
CA THR A 129 16.06 15.60 -2.12
C THR A 129 15.13 16.81 -2.15
N GLU A 130 13.92 16.67 -2.70
CA GLU A 130 13.06 17.82 -3.02
C GLU A 130 11.78 18.00 -2.16
N PRO A 131 11.19 16.98 -1.52
CA PRO A 131 9.96 17.22 -0.76
C PRO A 131 10.22 18.05 0.50
N VAL A 132 9.38 19.08 0.72
CA VAL A 132 9.36 19.88 1.97
C VAL A 132 8.22 19.36 2.84
N CYS A 133 8.56 18.80 4.00
CA CYS A 133 7.59 18.30 4.96
C CYS A 133 6.76 19.44 5.58
N PRO A 134 5.57 19.15 6.14
CA PRO A 134 4.74 20.17 6.80
C PRO A 134 5.44 20.92 7.95
N ASP A 135 6.46 20.33 8.57
CA ASP A 135 7.28 20.94 9.62
C ASP A 135 8.44 21.81 9.08
N GLY A 136 8.59 21.90 7.76
CA GLY A 136 9.64 22.65 7.07
C GLY A 136 10.95 21.89 6.87
N SER A 137 11.06 20.63 7.30
CA SER A 137 12.20 19.78 6.98
C SER A 137 12.19 19.37 5.50
N ILE A 138 13.37 19.03 4.96
CA ILE A 138 13.54 18.57 3.57
C ILE A 138 13.94 17.10 3.62
N GLY A 139 13.20 16.25 2.91
CA GLY A 139 13.52 14.82 2.84
C GLY A 139 12.33 13.95 2.49
N CYS A 140 12.56 12.64 2.54
CA CYS A 140 11.53 11.64 2.40
C CYS A 140 11.05 11.19 3.78
N ASN A 141 9.93 10.46 3.82
CA ASN A 141 9.34 9.95 5.07
C ASN A 141 8.78 11.01 6.05
N CYS A 142 8.32 12.17 5.57
CA CYS A 142 7.62 13.17 6.39
C CYS A 142 6.42 12.61 7.17
N SER A 143 5.81 11.52 6.69
CA SER A 143 4.70 10.85 7.37
C SER A 143 5.12 9.85 8.45
N GLY A 144 6.41 9.44 8.51
CA GLY A 144 6.84 8.30 9.31
C GLY A 144 6.38 6.93 8.76
N PHE A 145 5.77 6.89 7.57
CA PHE A 145 5.25 5.66 6.97
C PHE A 145 6.35 4.76 6.39
N THR A 146 7.49 5.29 5.96
CA THR A 146 8.67 4.52 5.52
C THR A 146 8.30 3.42 4.51
N ALA A 147 7.61 3.79 3.44
CA ALA A 147 7.20 2.83 2.42
C ALA A 147 8.41 2.24 1.71
N LEU A 148 8.35 0.94 1.41
CA LEU A 148 9.37 0.20 0.68
C LEU A 148 8.80 -0.39 -0.63
N PRO A 149 9.61 -0.51 -1.69
CA PRO A 149 9.17 -1.02 -2.98
C PRO A 149 9.17 -2.56 -2.99
N GLY A 150 8.29 -3.16 -2.19
CA GLY A 150 8.19 -4.62 -2.04
C GLY A 150 7.57 -5.35 -3.25
N GLY A 151 7.07 -4.61 -4.24
CA GLY A 151 6.34 -5.18 -5.37
C GLY A 151 4.98 -5.73 -4.99
N PHE A 152 4.46 -6.62 -5.83
CA PHE A 152 3.16 -7.25 -5.66
C PHE A 152 3.13 -8.66 -6.25
N ARG A 153 2.05 -9.39 -5.94
CA ARG A 153 1.70 -10.67 -6.56
C ARG A 153 0.42 -10.50 -7.38
N TYR A 154 0.48 -10.83 -8.66
CA TYR A 154 -0.59 -10.54 -9.62
C TYR A 154 -1.76 -11.52 -9.48
N TYR A 155 -2.98 -11.00 -9.59
CA TYR A 155 -4.18 -11.78 -9.33
C TYR A 155 -4.58 -12.77 -10.43
N LEU A 156 -4.26 -12.50 -11.71
CA LEU A 156 -4.70 -13.34 -12.83
C LEU A 156 -3.82 -14.57 -13.06
N ASP A 157 -2.53 -14.46 -12.77
CA ASP A 157 -1.56 -15.51 -13.08
C ASP A 157 -0.67 -15.87 -11.88
N GLY A 158 -0.79 -15.17 -10.76
CA GLY A 158 -0.03 -15.43 -9.54
C GLY A 158 1.45 -15.01 -9.58
N PHE A 159 1.92 -14.39 -10.67
CA PHE A 159 3.33 -14.00 -10.79
C PHE A 159 3.67 -12.77 -9.94
N TYR A 160 4.92 -12.69 -9.50
CA TYR A 160 5.46 -11.56 -8.75
C TYR A 160 6.01 -10.48 -9.69
N ASN A 161 5.81 -9.21 -9.34
CA ASN A 161 6.35 -8.09 -10.12
C ASN A 161 6.61 -6.84 -9.27
N GLY A 162 7.36 -5.87 -9.81
CA GLY A 162 7.51 -4.53 -9.24
C GLY A 162 8.43 -4.39 -8.02
N MET A 163 9.06 -5.46 -7.52
CA MET A 163 10.04 -5.33 -6.43
C MET A 163 11.20 -4.42 -6.85
N GLY A 164 11.55 -3.45 -6.00
CA GLY A 164 12.53 -2.40 -6.28
C GLY A 164 12.02 -1.26 -7.17
N TYR A 165 10.78 -1.35 -7.69
CA TYR A 165 10.18 -0.32 -8.55
C TYR A 165 8.90 0.29 -7.98
N GLY A 166 8.17 -0.45 -7.15
CA GLY A 166 6.89 0.01 -6.60
C GLY A 166 6.55 -0.61 -5.25
N GLY A 167 5.93 0.20 -4.40
CA GLY A 167 5.37 -0.20 -3.12
C GLY A 167 3.86 -0.15 -3.21
N TYR A 168 3.19 -1.23 -2.81
CA TYR A 168 1.76 -1.42 -2.96
C TYR A 168 1.19 -1.76 -1.59
N PHE A 169 0.19 -1.01 -1.13
CA PHE A 169 -0.34 -1.11 0.22
C PHE A 169 -1.85 -1.22 0.19
N TRP A 170 -2.38 -2.31 0.75
CA TRP A 170 -3.82 -2.41 0.97
C TRP A 170 -4.28 -1.38 2.01
N SER A 171 -5.48 -0.85 1.77
CA SER A 171 -6.32 -0.27 2.81
C SER A 171 -7.27 -1.34 3.37
N SER A 172 -7.80 -1.15 4.58
CA SER A 172 -8.88 -1.98 5.14
C SER A 172 -10.26 -1.70 4.55
N THR A 173 -10.39 -0.74 3.62
CA THR A 173 -11.69 -0.36 3.05
C THR A 173 -12.01 -1.13 1.77
N GLU A 174 -13.12 -1.86 1.80
CA GLU A 174 -13.73 -2.49 0.63
C GLU A 174 -14.24 -1.43 -0.36
N SER A 175 -13.98 -1.61 -1.66
CA SER A 175 -14.58 -0.76 -2.71
C SER A 175 -15.80 -1.43 -3.36
N SER A 176 -15.81 -2.76 -3.44
CA SER A 176 -16.94 -3.58 -3.87
C SER A 176 -16.68 -5.04 -3.50
N SER A 177 -17.62 -5.94 -3.82
CA SER A 177 -17.49 -7.37 -3.53
C SER A 177 -16.20 -8.02 -4.08
N HIS A 178 -15.62 -7.48 -5.14
CA HIS A 178 -14.40 -8.02 -5.76
C HIS A 178 -13.16 -7.12 -5.60
N TYR A 179 -13.33 -5.88 -5.15
CA TYR A 179 -12.27 -4.87 -5.20
C TYR A 179 -12.09 -4.18 -3.84
N ALA A 180 -10.87 -3.82 -3.52
CA ALA A 180 -10.52 -3.04 -2.34
C ALA A 180 -9.59 -1.88 -2.68
N TRP A 181 -9.61 -0.84 -1.84
CA TRP A 181 -8.75 0.33 -2.03
C TRP A 181 -7.30 -0.01 -1.71
N TYR A 182 -6.38 0.54 -2.50
CA TYR A 182 -4.95 0.42 -2.28
C TYR A 182 -4.23 1.72 -2.63
N ARG A 183 -3.02 1.86 -2.08
CA ARG A 183 -2.07 2.91 -2.46
C ARG A 183 -0.89 2.31 -3.21
N GLN A 184 -0.38 3.02 -4.20
CA GLN A 184 0.88 2.69 -4.85
C GLN A 184 1.82 3.88 -4.89
N LEU A 185 3.09 3.58 -4.65
CA LEU A 185 4.22 4.49 -4.81
C LEU A 185 5.15 3.91 -5.87
N GLY A 186 5.65 4.76 -6.76
CA GLY A 186 6.56 4.37 -7.84
C GLY A 186 7.96 4.95 -7.65
N THR A 187 8.97 4.26 -8.16
CA THR A 187 10.35 4.73 -8.17
C THR A 187 10.53 6.05 -8.93
N TYR A 188 9.82 6.23 -10.06
CA TYR A 188 9.96 7.40 -10.93
C TYR A 188 8.82 8.41 -10.78
N ASN A 189 7.97 8.24 -9.76
CA ASN A 189 6.80 9.09 -9.52
C ASN A 189 6.94 9.76 -8.15
N SER A 190 6.59 11.04 -8.12
CA SER A 190 6.58 11.83 -6.89
C SER A 190 5.16 11.93 -6.32
N GLU A 191 4.15 11.57 -7.11
CA GLU A 191 2.75 11.40 -6.75
C GLU A 191 2.50 10.05 -6.06
N ILE A 192 1.35 9.95 -5.39
CA ILE A 192 0.82 8.68 -4.87
C ILE A 192 -0.35 8.23 -5.74
N THR A 193 -0.45 6.94 -6.03
CA THR A 193 -1.64 6.38 -6.70
C THR A 193 -2.67 5.98 -5.66
N ARG A 194 -3.91 6.43 -5.80
CA ARG A 194 -5.09 5.88 -5.12
C ARG A 194 -6.00 5.22 -6.14
N ASN A 195 -6.27 3.93 -5.99
CA ASN A 195 -7.18 3.20 -6.88
C ASN A 195 -7.72 1.95 -6.16
N ASN A 196 -8.54 1.14 -6.82
CA ASN A 196 -9.02 -0.13 -6.29
C ASN A 196 -8.63 -1.29 -7.22
N PHE A 197 -8.28 -2.42 -6.62
CA PHE A 197 -7.89 -3.62 -7.36
C PHE A 197 -8.52 -4.86 -6.77
N HIS A 198 -8.48 -5.93 -7.55
CA HIS A 198 -9.08 -7.20 -7.19
C HIS A 198 -8.51 -7.71 -5.87
N LYS A 199 -9.36 -8.19 -4.97
CA LYS A 199 -8.99 -8.59 -3.60
C LYS A 199 -7.94 -9.71 -3.53
N THR A 200 -7.70 -10.45 -4.63
CA THR A 200 -6.67 -11.50 -4.68
C THR A 200 -5.29 -11.02 -5.14
N TYR A 201 -5.09 -9.72 -5.42
CA TYR A 201 -3.72 -9.20 -5.53
C TYR A 201 -2.98 -9.39 -4.20
N GLY A 202 -1.71 -9.74 -4.26
CA GLY A 202 -0.83 -9.73 -3.09
C GLY A 202 -0.16 -8.37 -2.96
N PHE A 203 -0.54 -7.58 -1.96
CA PHE A 203 0.09 -6.30 -1.63
C PHE A 203 0.61 -6.30 -0.20
N SER A 204 1.52 -5.39 0.10
CA SER A 204 1.98 -5.16 1.47
C SER A 204 0.85 -4.56 2.32
N ILE A 205 1.03 -4.66 3.63
CA ILE A 205 0.15 -4.03 4.62
C ILE A 205 1.01 -3.28 5.63
N ARG A 206 0.44 -2.27 6.28
CA ARG A 206 1.05 -1.60 7.44
C ARG A 206 -0.01 -1.46 8.51
N CYS A 207 0.31 -1.89 9.72
CA CYS A 207 -0.51 -1.63 10.88
C CYS A 207 -0.16 -0.25 11.44
N VAL A 208 -1.18 0.53 11.78
CA VAL A 208 -1.08 1.80 12.51
C VAL A 208 -1.77 1.66 13.85
N ARG A 209 -1.39 2.49 14.81
CA ARG A 209 -1.88 2.40 16.19
C ARG A 209 -3.24 3.09 16.30
N ASP A 210 -4.14 2.50 17.07
CA ASP A 210 -5.44 3.08 17.45
C ASP A 210 -5.29 4.36 18.31
#